data_AF-A0A2V8STR6-F1
#
_entry.id   AF-A0A2V8STR6-F1
#
_cell.length_a   1.000
_cell.length_b   1.000
_cell.length_c   1.000
_cell.angle_alpha   90.00
_cell.angle_beta   90.00
_cell.angle_gamma   90.00
#
_symmetry.space_group_name_H-M   'P 1'
#
loop_
_entity.id
_entity.type
_entity.pdbx_description
1 polymer ?
#
loop_
_entity_poly.entity_id
_entity_poly.type
_entity_poly.pdbx_seq_one_letter_code
_entity_poly.pdbx_strand_id
1 'polypeptide(L)' 'KARKKIGKKTWNRRVERAIKTLRVLTNFDKLYIGGGNAARINFKLDPDVKIISNECGIRGGASLWRKK' A
#
# COMPACT_ATOMS: atom_id res chain seq x y z
N LYS A 1 11.63 10.30 10.79
CA LYS A 1 10.38 10.03 10.01
C LYS A 1 10.54 10.50 8.55
N ALA A 2 10.91 9.62 7.62
CA ALA A 2 11.21 9.98 6.21
C ALA A 2 10.09 10.75 5.50
N ARG A 3 8.81 10.35 5.67
CA ARG A 3 7.65 11.08 5.14
C ARG A 3 7.56 12.54 5.62
N LYS A 4 7.83 12.80 6.92
CA LYS A 4 7.78 14.15 7.49
C LYS A 4 8.91 15.02 6.93
N LYS A 5 10.08 14.44 6.65
CA LYS A 5 11.24 15.14 6.10
C LYS A 5 11.03 15.62 4.66
N ILE A 6 10.31 14.85 3.83
CA ILE A 6 10.12 15.15 2.40
C ILE A 6 8.78 15.84 2.06
N GLY A 7 7.87 15.94 3.03
CA GLY A 7 6.55 16.54 2.85
C GLY A 7 5.50 15.62 2.19
N LYS A 8 4.21 15.97 2.36
CA LYS A 8 3.07 15.17 1.89
C LYS A 8 3.04 15.05 0.36
N LYS A 9 3.28 16.15 -0.36
CA LYS A 9 3.23 16.21 -1.84
C LYS A 9 4.29 15.29 -2.47
N THR A 10 5.55 15.46 -2.09
CA THR A 10 6.66 14.65 -2.60
C THR A 10 6.50 13.18 -2.27
N TRP A 11 6.03 12.86 -1.06
CA TRP A 11 5.77 11.48 -0.67
C TRP A 11 4.68 10.83 -1.52
N ASN A 12 3.55 11.51 -1.75
CA ASN A 12 2.48 10.97 -2.61
C ASN A 12 2.95 10.73 -4.05
N ARG A 13 3.72 11.66 -4.63
CA ARG A 13 4.32 11.47 -5.96
C ARG A 13 5.24 10.25 -6.04
N ARG A 14 5.97 9.95 -4.96
CA ARG A 14 6.83 8.75 -4.88
C ARG A 14 6.00 7.47 -4.77
N VAL A 15 4.93 7.49 -3.99
CA VAL A 15 4.02 6.34 -3.88
C VAL A 15 3.37 6.04 -5.24
N GLU A 16 2.88 7.07 -5.93
CA GLU A 16 2.32 6.91 -7.28
C GLU A 16 3.33 6.29 -8.26
N ARG A 17 4.58 6.78 -8.25
CA ARG A 17 5.65 6.20 -9.07
C ARG A 17 5.92 4.75 -8.71
N ALA A 18 5.96 4.41 -7.42
CA ALA A 18 6.20 3.05 -6.96
C ALA A 18 5.09 2.08 -7.40
N ILE A 19 3.82 2.50 -7.35
CA ILE A 19 2.68 1.72 -7.85
C ILE A 19 2.85 1.43 -9.35
N LYS A 20 3.19 2.45 -10.16
CA LYS A 20 3.42 2.28 -11.60
C LYS A 20 4.58 1.32 -11.88
N THR A 21 5.69 1.47 -11.16
CA THR A 21 6.85 0.58 -11.32
C THR A 21 6.52 -0.86 -10.94
N LEU A 22 5.83 -1.09 -9.82
CA LEU A 22 5.38 -2.43 -9.43
C LEU A 22 4.48 -3.05 -10.49
N ARG A 23 3.56 -2.27 -11.06
CA ARG A 23 2.66 -2.75 -12.12
C ARG A 23 3.44 -3.25 -13.33
N VAL A 24 4.44 -2.49 -13.77
CA VAL A 24 5.28 -2.89 -14.91
C VAL A 24 6.12 -4.13 -14.60
N LEU A 25 6.66 -4.23 -13.38
CA LEU A 25 7.57 -5.31 -13.02
C LEU A 25 6.87 -6.64 -12.75
N THR A 26 5.66 -6.60 -12.17
CA THR A 26 5.00 -7.83 -11.69
C THR A 26 3.70 -8.13 -12.41
N ASN A 27 3.16 -7.18 -13.19
CA ASN A 27 1.88 -7.29 -13.87
C ASN A 27 0.74 -7.81 -12.96
N PHE A 28 0.65 -7.24 -11.75
CA PHE A 28 -0.31 -7.69 -10.74
C PHE A 28 -1.77 -7.47 -11.19
N ASP A 29 -2.67 -8.35 -10.77
CA ASP A 29 -4.12 -8.17 -10.95
C ASP A 29 -4.73 -7.26 -9.88
N LYS A 30 -4.20 -7.30 -8.65
CA LYS A 30 -4.63 -6.47 -7.51
C LYS A 30 -3.45 -6.09 -6.63
N LEU A 31 -3.42 -4.84 -6.19
CA LEU A 31 -2.44 -4.31 -5.26
C LEU A 31 -3.11 -3.87 -3.95
N TYR A 32 -2.73 -4.49 -2.85
CA TYR A 32 -3.19 -4.09 -1.51
C TYR A 32 -2.13 -3.27 -0.79
N ILE A 33 -2.45 -2.02 -0.45
CA ILE A 33 -1.56 -1.09 0.25
C ILE A 33 -1.98 -1.01 1.72
N GLY A 34 -1.17 -1.57 2.61
CA GLY A 34 -1.36 -1.50 4.06
C GLY A 34 -0.44 -0.48 4.75
N GLY A 35 -0.43 -0.52 6.08
CA GLY A 35 0.46 0.29 6.92
C GLY A 35 -0.10 1.67 7.26
N GLY A 36 0.30 2.22 8.41
CA GLY A 36 -0.29 3.46 8.95
C GLY A 36 -0.07 4.74 8.14
N ASN A 37 0.77 4.70 7.09
CA ASN A 37 0.91 5.81 6.15
C ASN A 37 -0.01 5.70 4.94
N ALA A 38 -0.56 4.52 4.63
CA ALA A 38 -1.42 4.31 3.46
C ALA A 38 -2.66 5.21 3.48
N ALA A 39 -3.26 5.41 4.66
CA ALA A 39 -4.37 6.34 4.86
C ALA A 39 -4.06 7.81 4.53
N ARG A 40 -2.79 8.16 4.29
CA ARG A 40 -2.34 9.52 3.94
C ARG A 40 -2.16 9.72 2.43
N ILE A 41 -2.44 8.70 1.63
CA ILE A 41 -2.52 8.78 0.18
C ILE A 41 -3.65 9.76 -0.19
N ASN A 42 -3.38 10.72 -1.06
CA ASN A 42 -4.32 11.79 -1.39
C ASN A 42 -4.60 11.95 -2.89
N PHE A 43 -4.29 10.94 -3.69
CA PHE A 43 -4.62 10.87 -5.11
C PHE A 43 -5.59 9.73 -5.37
N LYS A 44 -6.25 9.76 -6.53
CA LYS A 44 -7.18 8.71 -6.93
C LYS A 44 -6.38 7.44 -7.25
N LEU A 45 -6.77 6.33 -6.62
CA LEU A 45 -6.22 5.01 -6.91
C LEU A 45 -7.00 4.36 -8.05
N ASP A 46 -6.30 3.56 -8.85
CA ASP A 46 -6.91 2.72 -9.87
C ASP A 46 -7.80 1.64 -9.20
N PRO A 47 -8.82 1.10 -9.89
CA PRO A 47 -9.79 0.17 -9.30
C PRO A 47 -9.19 -1.12 -8.71
N ASP A 48 -8.01 -1.50 -9.18
CA ASP A 48 -7.26 -2.68 -8.78
C ASP A 48 -6.27 -2.41 -7.63
N VAL A 49 -6.14 -1.15 -7.19
CA VAL A 49 -5.31 -0.76 -6.05
C VAL A 49 -6.21 -0.41 -4.86
N LYS A 50 -6.08 -1.15 -3.76
CA LYS A 50 -6.91 -0.98 -2.54
C LYS A 50 -6.06 -0.68 -1.32
N ILE A 51 -6.46 0.34 -0.56
CA ILE A 51 -5.91 0.57 0.79
C ILE A 51 -6.63 -0.38 1.75
N ILE A 52 -5.86 -1.17 2.49
CA ILE A 52 -6.39 -2.11 3.50
C ILE A 52 -6.09 -1.60 4.91
N SER A 53 -6.94 -1.98 5.86
CA SER A 53 -6.70 -1.69 7.28
C SER A 53 -5.53 -2.51 7.81
N ASN A 54 -4.84 -2.00 8.83
CA ASN A 54 -3.78 -2.76 9.51
C ASN A 54 -4.31 -4.06 10.13
N GLU A 55 -5.60 -4.12 10.44
CA GLU A 55 -6.26 -5.32 10.96
C GLU A 55 -6.12 -6.52 10.00
N CYS A 56 -6.17 -6.27 8.69
CA CYS A 56 -5.93 -7.32 7.68
C CYS A 56 -4.54 -7.98 7.86
N GLY A 57 -3.52 -7.21 8.24
CA GLY A 57 -2.19 -7.73 8.53
C GLY A 57 -2.17 -8.65 9.76
N ILE A 58 -2.88 -8.27 10.83
CA ILE A 58 -3.00 -9.07 12.06
C ILE A 58 -3.74 -10.38 11.76
N ARG A 59 -4.86 -10.30 11.03
CA ARG A 59 -5.65 -11.47 10.61
C ARG A 59 -4.84 -12.42 9.71
N GLY A 60 -4.03 -11.87 8.82
CA GLY A 60 -3.12 -12.65 7.97
C GLY A 60 -2.08 -13.41 8.78
N GLY A 61 -1.47 -12.75 9.77
CA GLY A 61 -0.54 -13.38 10.72
C GLY A 61 -1.18 -14.54 11.48
N ALA A 62 -2.38 -14.35 12.03
CA ALA A 62 -3.12 -15.44 12.69
C ALA A 62 -3.45 -16.59 11.71
N SER A 63 -3.72 -16.28 10.45
CA SER A 63 -4.00 -17.30 9.42
C SER A 63 -2.83 -18.22 9.12
N LEU A 64 -1.60 -17.71 9.17
CA LEU A 64 -0.40 -18.50 8.92
C LEU A 64 -0.22 -19.65 9.91
N TRP A 65 -0.72 -19.49 11.13
CA TRP A 65 -0.59 -20.48 12.21
C TRP A 65 -1.82 -21.36 12.39
N ARG A 66 -2.91 -21.11 11.64
CA ARG A 66 -4.03 -22.04 11.61
C ARG A 66 -3.59 -23.31 10.89
N LYS A 67 -3.48 -24.42 11.62
CA LYS A 67 -3.38 -25.75 11.02
C LYS A 67 -4.63 -25.97 10.14
N LYS A 68 -4.42 -26.47 8.93
CA LYS A 68 -5.52 -26.95 8.08
C LYS A 68 -6.23 -28.11 8.76
#